data_AF-A0A927P2B6-F1
#
_entry.id   AF-A0A927P2B6-F1
#
_cell.length_a   1.000
_cell.length_b   1.000
_cell.length_c   1.000
_cell.angle_alpha   90.00
_cell.angle_beta   90.00
_cell.angle_gamma   90.00
#
_symmetry.space_group_name_H-M   'P 1'
#
loop_
_entity.id
_entity.type
_entity.pdbx_description
1 polymer ?
#
loop_
_entity_poly.entity_id
_entity_poly.type
_entity_poly.pdbx_seq_one_letter_code
_entity_poly.pdbx_strand_id
1 'polypeptide(L)' 'MNKEKFIPYAKLSKKKQRELDRLRRNDFGAISPVTKTVPSKKIYNRKKNRKLDHELPVF' A
#
# COMPACT_ATOMS: atom_id res chain seq x y z
N MET A 1 21.18 -21.54 -22.89
CA MET A 1 20.31 -20.71 -22.03
C MET A 1 18.88 -20.87 -22.50
N ASN A 2 18.04 -21.61 -21.76
CA ASN A 2 16.62 -21.70 -22.08
C ASN A 2 15.92 -20.45 -21.55
N LYS A 3 15.43 -19.61 -22.47
CA LYS A 3 14.61 -18.44 -22.15
C LYS A 3 13.26 -18.98 -21.69
N GLU A 4 13.00 -18.99 -20.38
CA GLU A 4 11.67 -19.30 -19.84
C GLU A 4 10.66 -18.38 -20.55
N LYS A 5 9.72 -18.97 -21.27
CA LYS A 5 8.67 -18.21 -21.97
C LYS A 5 7.83 -17.49 -20.93
N PHE A 6 7.55 -16.21 -21.13
CA PHE A 6 6.67 -15.47 -20.25
C PHE A 6 5.26 -16.06 -20.29
N ILE A 7 4.78 -16.54 -19.14
CA ILE A 7 3.41 -17.07 -18.99
C ILE A 7 2.64 -16.10 -18.08
N PRO A 8 1.52 -15.53 -18.54
CA PRO A 8 0.66 -14.71 -17.70
C PRO A 8 0.16 -15.47 -16.48
N TYR A 9 0.01 -14.78 -15.35
CA TYR A 9 -0.41 -15.39 -14.07
C TYR A 9 -1.68 -16.25 -14.18
N ALA A 10 -2.69 -15.76 -14.90
CA ALA A 10 -3.96 -16.45 -15.10
C ALA A 10 -3.84 -17.80 -15.85
N LYS A 11 -2.71 -18.03 -16.54
CA LYS A 11 -2.43 -19.25 -17.30
C LYS A 11 -1.49 -20.22 -16.57
N LEU A 12 -1.05 -19.87 -15.36
CA LEU A 12 -0.24 -20.75 -14.52
C LEU A 12 -1.12 -21.84 -13.89
N SER A 13 -0.49 -22.98 -13.57
CA SER A 13 -1.16 -24.00 -12.77
C SER A 13 -1.50 -23.46 -11.37
N LYS A 14 -2.56 -23.99 -10.77
CA LYS A 14 -2.97 -23.62 -9.40
C LYS A 14 -1.83 -23.75 -8.38
N LYS A 15 -0.90 -24.70 -8.58
CA LYS A 15 0.28 -24.89 -7.71
C LYS A 15 1.25 -23.71 -7.83
N LYS A 16 1.67 -23.36 -9.05
CA LYS A 16 2.57 -22.22 -9.28
C LYS A 16 1.98 -20.89 -8.83
N GLN A 17 0.68 -20.69 -9.03
CA GLN A 17 -0.02 -19.51 -8.52
C GLN A 17 0.11 -19.38 -6.99
N ARG A 18 -0.15 -20.46 -6.25
CA ARG A 18 -0.01 -20.47 -4.78
C ARG A 18 1.42 -20.22 -4.31
N GLU A 19 2.42 -20.74 -5.02
CA GLU A 19 3.83 -20.49 -4.71
C GLU A 19 4.17 -19.00 -4.88
N LEU A 20 3.79 -18.39 -6.00
CA LEU A 20 3.97 -16.95 -6.24
C LEU A 20 3.23 -16.09 -5.21
N ASP A 21 1.98 -16.43 -4.89
CA ASP A 21 1.20 -15.66 -3.91
C ASP A 21 1.74 -15.81 -2.49
N ARG A 22 2.29 -16.97 -2.13
CA ARG A 22 2.97 -17.14 -0.84
C ARG A 22 4.19 -16.24 -0.74
N LEU A 23 4.99 -16.19 -1.81
CA LEU A 23 6.15 -15.30 -1.88
C LEU A 23 5.73 -13.84 -1.69
N ARG A 24 4.70 -13.38 -2.41
CA ARG A 24 4.15 -12.01 -2.35
C ARG A 24 3.44 -11.62 -1.04
N ARG A 25 3.05 -12.61 -0.24
CA ARG A 25 2.33 -12.38 1.04
C ARG A 25 3.27 -12.27 2.23
N ASN A 26 4.49 -12.79 2.12
CA ASN A 26 5.47 -12.75 3.19
C ASN A 26 6.00 -11.33 3.43
N ASP A 27 5.99 -10.52 2.38
CA ASP A 27 6.31 -9.12 2.34
C ASP A 27 5.01 -8.31 2.31
N PHE A 28 4.86 -7.33 3.21
CA PHE A 28 3.75 -6.36 3.17
C PHE A 28 3.91 -5.35 1.99
N GLY A 29 4.60 -5.75 0.91
CA GLY A 29 4.99 -4.91 -0.21
C GLY A 29 5.81 -3.70 0.25
N ALA A 30 5.35 -2.50 -0.11
CA ALA A 30 6.00 -1.23 0.21
C ALA A 30 5.68 -0.70 1.63
N ILE A 31 4.89 -1.43 2.43
CA ILE A 31 4.34 -0.92 3.69
C ILE A 31 4.79 -1.83 4.82
N SER A 32 5.73 -1.38 5.66
CA SER A 32 6.01 -2.12 6.91
C SER A 32 4.96 -1.78 7.97
N PRO A 33 4.21 -2.75 8.52
CA PRO A 33 3.21 -2.50 9.56
C PRO A 33 3.86 -1.95 10.84
N VAL A 34 5.13 -2.25 11.08
CA VAL A 34 5.92 -1.69 12.20
C VAL A 34 6.08 -0.18 12.04
N THR A 35 6.19 0.32 10.82
CA THR A 35 6.40 1.75 10.54
C THR A 35 5.11 2.54 10.31
N LYS A 36 3.98 1.86 10.06
CA LYS A 36 2.67 2.53 9.99
C LYS A 36 2.15 2.80 11.40
N THR A 37 2.64 3.88 12.01
CA THR A 37 2.11 4.38 13.27
C THR A 37 1.04 5.44 13.01
N VAL A 38 -0.14 5.26 13.60
CA VAL A 38 -1.17 6.32 13.60
C VAL A 38 -0.64 7.44 14.50
N PRO A 39 -0.59 8.70 14.03
CA PRO A 39 -0.11 9.79 14.87
C PRO A 39 -1.02 9.96 16.09
N SER A 40 -0.42 10.16 17.26
CA SER A 40 -1.15 10.37 18.51
C SER A 40 -2.07 11.59 18.42
N LYS A 41 -3.34 11.41 18.79
CA LYS A 41 -4.36 12.48 18.79
C LYS A 41 -4.08 13.59 19.81
N LYS A 42 -3.30 13.29 20.86
CA LYS A 42 -2.96 14.23 21.94
C LYS A 42 -1.81 15.17 21.58
N ILE A 43 -0.92 14.74 20.68
CA ILE A 43 0.26 15.53 20.31
C ILE A 43 -0.18 16.64 19.37
N TYR A 44 0.23 17.87 19.68
CA TYR A 44 -0.04 19.03 18.85
C TYR A 44 0.58 18.85 17.45
N ASN A 45 -0.25 18.93 16.41
CA ASN A 45 0.18 18.82 15.01
C ASN A 45 -0.30 20.06 14.23
N ARG A 46 0.62 20.99 13.95
CA ARG A 46 0.34 22.24 13.21
C ARG A 46 -0.26 22.02 11.81
N LYS A 47 0.00 20.86 11.18
CA LYS A 47 -0.54 20.53 9.86
C LYS A 47 -2.03 20.16 9.90
N LYS A 48 -2.56 19.77 11.07
CA LYS A 48 -3.97 19.40 11.25
C LYS A 48 -4.91 20.60 11.14
N ASN A 49 -4.42 21.80 11.48
CA ASN A 49 -5.22 23.02 11.53
C ASN A 49 -5.24 23.80 10.21
N ARG A 50 -4.76 23.23 9.10
CA ARG A 50 -5.03 23.81 7.77
C ARG A 50 -6.47 23.47 7.38
N LYS A 51 -7.44 24.06 8.08
CA LYS A 51 -8.69 24.37 7.41
C LYS A 51 -8.32 25.42 6.36
N LEU A 52 -8.48 25.09 5.09
CA LEU A 52 -8.54 26.10 4.05
C LEU A 52 -9.87 26.81 4.30
N ASP A 53 -9.86 27.82 5.16
CA ASP A 53 -11.03 28.66 5.49
C ASP A 53 -11.42 29.58 4.30
N HIS A 54 -11.18 29.15 3.07
CA HIS A 54 -11.54 29.86 1.85
C HIS A 54 -12.85 29.33 1.26
N GLU A 55 -13.90 29.26 2.08
CA GLU A 55 -15.28 29.45 1.63
C GLU A 55 -16.03 30.20 2.73
N LEU A 56 -15.59 31.43 3.02
CA LEU A 56 -16.48 32.41 3.61
C LEU A 56 -17.43 32.85 2.49
N PRO A 57 -18.76 32.77 2.65
CA PRO A 57 -19.67 33.31 1.66
C PRO A 57 -19.40 34.80 1.57
N VAL A 58 -19.04 35.26 0.36
CA VAL A 58 -19.01 36.68 0.06
C VAL A 58 -20.46 37.15 0.13
N PHE A 59 -20.78 37.96 1.15
CA PHE A 59 -22.06 38.66 1.24
C PHE A 59 -22.21 39.67 0.10
#